data_AF-A0AAP3SHQ0-F1
#
_entry.id   AF-A0AAP3SHQ0-F1
#
_cell.length_a   1.000
_cell.length_b   1.000
_cell.length_c   1.000
_cell.angle_alpha   90.00
_cell.angle_beta   90.00
_cell.angle_gamma   90.00
#
_symmetry.space_group_name_H-M   'P 1'
#
loop_
_entity.id
_entity.type
_entity.pdbx_description
1 polymer ?
#
loop_
_entity_poly.entity_id
_entity_poly.type
_entity_poly.pdbx_seq_one_letter_code
_entity_poly.pdbx_strand_id
1 'polypeptide(L)'
;MDKIKLVVFNEYALGYIMPEQPDKVCTLADSVLRGAPFRVMNEPYYIGSKDTVRLAGKQDFETFRVLFDGYDNPQEYEFAPNR
;
A
#
# COMPACT_ATOMS: atom_id res chain seq x y z
N MET A 1 2.12 12.37 -16.27
CA MET A 1 2.87 11.39 -15.47
C MET A 1 1.83 10.64 -14.67
N ASP A 2 1.85 9.32 -14.71
CA ASP A 2 0.89 8.53 -13.93
C ASP A 2 1.25 8.64 -12.43
N LYS A 3 0.23 8.60 -11.56
CA LYS A 3 0.42 8.79 -10.12
C LYS A 3 0.80 7.50 -9.43
N ILE A 4 1.57 7.61 -8.35
CA ILE A 4 1.87 6.50 -7.45
C ILE A 4 0.60 6.15 -6.68
N LYS A 5 0.15 4.90 -6.74
CA LYS A 5 -1.08 4.48 -6.03
C LYS A 5 -0.73 4.03 -4.63
N LEU A 6 -1.31 4.67 -3.63
CA LEU A 6 -1.22 4.19 -2.24
C LEU A 6 -2.27 3.10 -2.06
N VAL A 7 -1.86 1.94 -1.57
CA VAL A 7 -2.71 0.75 -1.57
C VAL A 7 -2.62 -0.05 -0.29
N VAL A 8 -3.68 -0.79 -0.01
CA VAL A 8 -3.69 -1.89 0.93
C VAL A 8 -3.70 -3.20 0.15
N PHE A 9 -2.73 -4.07 0.44
CA PHE A 9 -2.59 -5.41 -0.13
C PHE A 9 -3.10 -6.46 0.86
N ASN A 10 -4.06 -7.28 0.42
CA ASN A 10 -4.66 -8.37 1.19
C ASN A 10 -5.12 -8.01 2.61
N GLU A 11 -5.48 -6.74 2.82
CA GLU A 11 -5.82 -6.16 4.12
C GLU A 11 -4.73 -6.28 5.20
N TYR A 12 -3.53 -6.78 4.90
CA TYR A 12 -2.45 -6.99 5.88
C TYR A 12 -1.19 -6.16 5.64
N ALA A 13 -1.06 -5.49 4.50
CA ALA A 13 0.07 -4.63 4.18
C ALA A 13 -0.40 -3.30 3.61
N LEU A 14 0.19 -2.21 4.11
CA LEU A 14 0.11 -0.88 3.52
C LEU A 14 1.32 -0.67 2.62
N GLY A 15 1.10 -0.15 1.42
CA GLY A 15 2.16 0.04 0.45
C GLY A 15 1.80 1.00 -0.66
N TYR A 16 2.60 0.98 -1.71
CA TYR A 16 2.37 1.75 -2.91
C TYR A 16 2.75 0.98 -4.17
N ILE A 17 2.11 1.35 -5.29
CA ILE A 17 2.37 0.80 -6.61
C ILE A 17 2.92 1.92 -7.48
N MET A 18 4.13 1.70 -8.00
CA MET A 18 4.74 2.57 -9.01
C MET A 18 4.08 2.30 -10.37
N PRO A 19 3.74 3.33 -11.17
CA PRO A 19 3.17 3.15 -12.50
C PRO A 19 4.01 2.25 -13.41
N GLU A 20 5.34 2.28 -13.26
CA GLU A 20 6.28 1.50 -14.05
C GLU A 20 6.30 0.01 -13.67
N GLN A 21 5.76 -0.36 -12.51
CA GLN A 21 5.72 -1.73 -11.98
C GLN A 21 4.33 -2.03 -11.39
N PRO A 22 3.28 -2.07 -12.22
CA PRO A 22 1.89 -2.16 -11.76
C PRO A 22 1.52 -3.49 -11.10
N ASP A 23 2.37 -4.51 -11.24
CA ASP A 23 2.23 -5.85 -10.68
C ASP A 23 2.88 -6.00 -9.29
N LYS A 24 3.46 -4.93 -8.74
CA LYS A 24 4.18 -4.96 -7.48
C LYS A 24 3.67 -3.94 -6.48
N VAL A 25 3.55 -4.36 -5.22
CA VAL A 25 3.31 -3.48 -4.07
C VAL A 25 4.60 -3.32 -3.28
N CYS A 26 5.17 -2.13 -3.30
CA CYS A 26 6.26 -1.76 -2.40
C CYS A 26 5.69 -1.50 -1.00
N THR A 27 6.25 -2.17 0.00
CA THR A 27 5.70 -2.14 1.37
C THR A 27 6.15 -0.90 2.14
N LEU A 28 5.20 -0.21 2.75
CA LEU A 28 5.45 0.80 3.79
C LEU A 28 5.38 0.18 5.19
N ALA A 29 4.38 -0.67 5.42
CA ALA A 29 4.22 -1.40 6.68
C ALA A 29 3.44 -2.71 6.49
N ASP A 30 3.93 -3.76 7.14
CA ASP A 30 3.23 -5.03 7.28
C ASP A 30 2.59 -5.15 8.66
N SER A 31 1.45 -5.84 8.73
CA SER A 31 0.79 -6.16 10.00
C SER A 31 0.71 -7.67 10.21
N VAL A 32 1.63 -8.20 11.01
CA VAL A 32 1.62 -9.62 11.44
C VAL A 32 0.29 -9.99 12.12
N LEU A 33 -0.28 -9.08 12.90
CA LEU A 33 -1.58 -9.26 13.56
C LEU A 33 -2.75 -9.42 12.58
N ARG A 34 -2.56 -9.02 11.32
CA ARG A 34 -3.56 -9.10 10.25
C ARG A 34 -3.25 -10.22 9.25
N GLY A 35 -2.24 -11.04 9.54
CA GLY A 35 -1.88 -12.21 8.71
C GLY A 35 -0.78 -11.95 7.69
N ALA A 36 -0.02 -10.85 7.82
CA ALA A 36 1.14 -10.65 6.96
C ALA A 36 2.15 -11.81 7.13
N PRO A 37 2.63 -12.42 6.05
CA PRO A 37 3.62 -13.50 6.12
C PRO A 37 4.97 -12.97 6.60
N PHE A 38 5.81 -13.84 7.15
CA PHE A 38 7.20 -13.51 7.41
C PHE A 38 7.95 -13.30 6.09
N ARG A 39 8.73 -12.21 6.01
CA ARG A 39 9.50 -11.85 4.81
C ARG A 39 10.91 -11.47 5.18
N VAL A 40 11.86 -11.94 4.37
CA VAL A 40 13.27 -11.57 4.49
C VAL A 40 13.50 -10.39 3.55
N MET A 41 14.00 -9.26 4.08
CA MET A 41 14.43 -8.06 3.30
C MET A 41 13.35 -7.16 2.64
N ASN A 42 12.16 -6.97 3.22
CA ASN A 42 11.16 -5.98 2.76
C ASN A 42 10.96 -5.93 1.23
N GLU A 43 11.01 -7.08 0.56
CA GLU A 43 10.84 -7.13 -0.90
C GLU A 43 9.45 -6.59 -1.28
N PRO A 44 9.19 -6.22 -2.54
CA PRO A 44 7.83 -5.93 -2.98
C PRO A 44 6.96 -7.20 -2.94
N TYR A 45 5.66 -7.06 -2.67
CA TYR A 45 4.71 -8.14 -2.96
C TYR A 45 4.42 -8.19 -4.45
N TYR A 46 4.42 -9.38 -5.04
CA TYR A 46 3.94 -9.59 -6.40
C TYR A 46 2.44 -9.89 -6.37
N ILE A 47 1.66 -9.15 -7.15
CA ILE A 47 0.21 -9.29 -7.18
C ILE A 47 -0.16 -10.53 -8.00
N GLY A 48 -0.63 -11.57 -7.32
CA GLY A 48 -1.17 -12.77 -7.93
C GLY A 48 -2.67 -12.68 -8.21
N SER A 49 -3.20 -13.65 -8.94
CA SER A 49 -4.62 -13.70 -9.33
C SER A 49 -5.61 -13.90 -8.17
N LYS A 50 -5.13 -14.30 -7.00
CA LYS A 50 -5.93 -14.49 -5.79
C LYS A 50 -5.80 -13.35 -4.79
N ASP A 51 -4.90 -12.41 -5.05
CA ASP A 51 -4.63 -11.31 -4.14
C ASP A 51 -5.64 -10.18 -4.35
N THR A 52 -5.81 -9.38 -3.30
CA THR A 52 -6.66 -8.20 -3.31
C THR A 52 -5.81 -6.96 -3.12
N VAL A 53 -6.09 -5.94 -3.93
CA VAL A 53 -5.46 -4.63 -3.86
C VAL A 53 -6.56 -3.59 -3.94
N ARG A 54 -6.53 -2.63 -3.02
CA ARG A 54 -7.42 -1.47 -3.05
C ARG A 54 -6.65 -0.20 -2.73
N LEU A 55 -7.17 0.95 -3.16
CA LEU A 55 -6.62 2.22 -2.72
C LEU A 55 -6.70 2.33 -1.19
N ALA A 56 -5.61 2.80 -0.60
CA ALA A 56 -5.51 3.15 0.81
C ALA A 56 -6.14 4.52 1.03
N GLY A 57 -6.82 4.68 2.16
CA GLY A 57 -7.24 5.98 2.68
C GLY A 57 -6.46 6.37 3.93
N LYS A 58 -6.75 7.55 4.48
CA LYS A 58 -6.06 8.07 5.67
C LYS A 58 -6.22 7.14 6.87
N GLN A 59 -7.37 6.49 7.04
CA GLN A 59 -7.58 5.54 8.15
C GLN A 59 -6.70 4.30 8.05
N ASP A 60 -6.32 3.87 6.84
CA ASP A 60 -5.39 2.75 6.67
C ASP A 60 -4.01 3.16 7.21
N PHE A 61 -3.54 4.37 6.90
CA PHE A 61 -2.28 4.90 7.46
C PHE A 61 -2.29 4.89 9.00
N GLU A 62 -3.39 5.31 9.63
CA GLU A 62 -3.56 5.21 11.09
C GLU A 62 -3.54 3.75 11.59
N THR A 63 -4.24 2.85 10.90
CA THR A 63 -4.32 1.42 11.23
C THR A 63 -2.94 0.76 11.20
N PHE A 64 -2.13 1.09 10.19
CA PHE A 64 -0.78 0.56 10.00
C PHE A 64 0.30 1.40 10.72
N ARG A 65 -0.09 2.46 11.44
CA ARG A 65 0.78 3.35 12.21
C ARG A 65 1.86 4.04 11.37
N VAL A 66 1.49 4.45 10.15
CA VAL A 66 2.31 5.25 9.24
C VAL A 66 1.75 6.67 9.18
N LEU A 67 2.61 7.69 9.22
CA LEU A 67 2.18 9.08 9.10
C LEU A 67 1.76 9.39 7.66
N PHE A 68 0.55 9.92 7.48
CA PHE A 68 0.00 10.24 6.16
C PHE A 68 0.53 11.56 5.57
N ASP A 69 1.04 12.48 6.39
CA ASP A 69 1.42 13.84 5.97
C ASP A 69 2.43 13.89 4.82
N GLY A 70 3.34 12.91 4.72
CA GLY A 70 4.30 12.81 3.61
C GLY A 70 3.68 12.32 2.29
N TYR A 71 2.44 11.83 2.33
CA TYR A 71 1.71 11.24 1.21
C TYR A 71 0.45 12.04 0.83
N ASP A 72 0.11 13.09 1.60
CA ASP A 72 -0.99 14.02 1.31
C ASP A 72 -0.62 14.99 0.17
N ASN A 73 -0.31 14.41 -0.98
CA ASN A 73 0.03 15.12 -2.21
C ASN A 73 -0.76 14.52 -3.37
N PRO A 74 -1.98 15.02 -3.66
CA PRO A 74 -2.81 14.52 -4.75
C PRO A 74 -2.21 14.71 -6.16
N GLN A 75 -1.13 15.49 -6.32
CA GLN A 75 -0.45 15.62 -7.62
C GLN A 75 0.45 14.41 -7.91
N GLU A 76 1.00 13.80 -6.86
CA GLU A 76 1.95 12.67 -6.93
C GLU A 76 1.28 11.33 -6.63
N TYR A 77 0.35 11.32 -5.67
CA TYR A 77 -0.30 10.12 -5.16
C TYR A 77 -1.77 10.04 -5.54
N GLU A 78 -2.21 8.80 -5.82
CA GLU A 78 -3.62 8.42 -5.90
C GLU A 78 -3.99 7.60 -4.66
N PHE A 79 -5.04 8.03 -3.95
CA PHE A 79 -5.51 7.40 -2.72
C PHE A 79 -7.02 7.61 -2.56
N ALA A 80 -7.64 6.85 -1.65
CA ALA A 80 -9.07 6.94 -1.37
C ALA A 80 -9.36 8.12 -0.44
N PRO A 81 -10.11 9.16 -0.86
CA PRO A 81 -10.32 10.38 -0.07
C PRO A 81 -11.25 10.19 1.14
N ASN A 82 -12.09 9.16 1.12
CA ASN A 82 -13.20 8.98 2.08
C ASN A 82 -13.09 7.68 2.90
N ARG A 83 -11.88 7.14 3.08
CA ARG A 83 -11.65 5.91 3.83
C ARG A 83 -10.67 6.11 4.98
#